data_AF-A0A3M6V6M4-F1
#
_entry.id   AF-A0A3M6V6M4-F1
#
_cell.length_a   1.000
_cell.length_b   1.000
_cell.length_c   1.000
_cell.angle_alpha   90.00
_cell.angle_beta   90.00
_cell.angle_gamma   90.00
#
_symmetry.space_group_name_H-M   'P 1'
#
loop_
_entity.id
_entity.type
_entity.pdbx_description
1 polymer ?
#
loop_
_entity_poly.entity_id
_entity_poly.type
_entity_poly.pdbx_seq_one_letter_code
_entity_poly.pdbx_strand_id
1 'polypeptide(L)'
;MDNRDFYRALHTPPPIPSMPHSAFGVSTEPNWSGLWRRKLALDKDVLPVLSDLKFRLQHNSFDARSKYQWRPVDVGCVHCCPAIETPRHQFWDCLYAQRLWSLFLPTLQSATASPLSWEAVVYLMNIQLTPSASQTVGPHN
;
A
#
# COMPACT_ATOMS: atom_id res chain seq x y z
N MET A 1 -20.18 3.35 32.70
CA MET A 1 -20.56 3.59 31.29
C MET A 1 -21.88 2.90 31.09
N ASP A 2 -22.96 3.64 30.87
CA ASP A 2 -24.32 3.07 30.75
C ASP A 2 -24.51 2.43 29.37
N ASN A 3 -25.36 1.41 29.24
CA ASN A 3 -25.62 0.71 27.98
C ASN A 3 -26.17 1.66 26.91
N ARG A 4 -26.88 2.73 27.33
CA ARG A 4 -27.33 3.81 26.46
C ARG A 4 -26.17 4.61 25.84
N ASP A 5 -25.09 4.83 26.59
CA ASP A 5 -23.91 5.56 26.10
C ASP A 5 -23.17 4.72 25.06
N PHE A 6 -23.05 3.41 25.31
CA PHE A 6 -22.47 2.46 24.35
C PHE A 6 -23.31 2.37 23.06
N TYR A 7 -24.64 2.29 23.19
CA TYR A 7 -25.55 2.28 22.04
C TYR A 7 -25.43 3.57 21.21
N ARG A 8 -25.36 4.75 21.85
CA ARG A 8 -25.11 6.02 21.15
C ARG A 8 -23.74 6.05 20.48
N ALA A 9 -22.69 5.55 21.15
CA ALA A 9 -21.35 5.52 20.56
C ALA A 9 -21.26 4.64 19.30
N LEU A 10 -22.02 3.52 19.25
CA LEU A 10 -22.08 2.66 18.07
C LEU A 10 -22.87 3.28 16.91
N HIS A 11 -23.94 4.02 17.20
CA HIS A 11 -24.84 4.57 16.18
C HIS A 11 -24.52 6.01 15.74
N THR A 12 -23.69 6.71 16.50
CA THR A 12 -23.09 7.99 16.14
C THR A 12 -21.58 7.89 16.33
N PRO A 13 -20.89 7.12 15.47
CA PRO A 13 -19.44 7.00 15.58
C PRO A 13 -18.84 8.41 15.43
N PRO A 14 -17.82 8.76 16.25
CA PRO A 14 -17.08 9.98 16.03
C PRO A 14 -16.53 9.97 14.59
N PRO A 15 -16.39 11.12 13.93
CA PRO A 15 -15.77 11.19 12.62
C PRO A 15 -14.42 10.49 12.71
N ILE A 16 -14.28 9.40 11.97
CA ILE A 16 -13.04 8.62 11.93
C ILE A 16 -12.00 9.55 11.30
N PRO A 17 -10.94 9.94 12.03
CA PRO A 17 -9.91 10.78 11.46
C PRO A 17 -9.30 10.02 10.29
N SER A 18 -9.37 10.60 9.10
CA SER A 18 -8.64 10.08 7.95
C SER A 18 -7.15 10.13 8.30
N MET A 19 -6.47 8.99 8.18
CA MET A 19 -5.01 9.01 8.24
C MET A 19 -4.50 9.80 7.03
N PRO A 20 -3.64 10.80 7.23
CA PRO A 20 -3.11 11.57 6.11
C PRO A 20 -2.28 10.65 5.21
N HIS A 21 -2.36 10.85 3.89
CA HIS A 21 -1.62 10.06 2.89
C HIS A 21 -0.10 10.05 3.14
N SER A 22 0.40 11.11 3.76
CA SER A 22 1.78 11.24 4.23
C SER A 22 2.26 10.09 5.13
N ALA A 23 1.36 9.37 5.82
CA ALA A 23 1.70 8.19 6.61
C ALA A 23 2.34 7.06 5.78
N PHE A 24 2.08 7.04 4.47
CA PHE A 24 2.70 6.09 3.54
C PHE A 24 4.01 6.61 2.93
N GLY A 25 4.52 7.78 3.34
CA GLY A 25 5.76 8.34 2.80
C GLY A 25 5.64 8.80 1.34
N VAL A 26 4.42 9.16 0.92
CA VAL A 26 4.13 9.79 -0.37
C VAL A 26 3.76 11.25 -0.14
N SER A 27 4.44 12.17 -0.83
CA SER A 27 4.25 13.61 -0.65
C SER A 27 2.95 14.11 -1.30
N THR A 28 2.59 13.54 -2.45
CA THR A 28 1.50 14.02 -3.29
C THR A 28 0.23 13.22 -3.01
N GLU A 29 -0.88 13.92 -2.78
CA GLU A 29 -2.17 13.27 -2.61
C GLU A 29 -2.63 12.60 -3.92
N PRO A 30 -3.09 11.34 -3.88
CA PRO A 30 -3.56 10.66 -5.08
C PRO A 30 -4.93 11.18 -5.53
N ASN A 31 -5.25 10.99 -6.81
CA ASN A 31 -6.63 11.15 -7.27
C ASN A 31 -7.48 9.97 -6.76
N TRP A 32 -8.14 10.15 -5.62
CA TRP A 32 -8.97 9.12 -4.97
C TRP A 32 -10.03 8.51 -5.89
N SER A 33 -10.68 9.33 -6.72
CA SER A 33 -11.73 8.87 -7.63
C SER A 33 -11.19 7.99 -8.77
N GLY A 34 -10.00 8.31 -9.28
CA GLY A 34 -9.31 7.52 -10.29
C GLY A 34 -8.74 6.23 -9.70
N LEU A 35 -8.18 6.31 -8.49
CA LEU A 35 -7.62 5.17 -7.77
C LEU A 35 -8.66 4.06 -7.57
N TRP A 36 -9.88 4.41 -7.15
CA TRP A 36 -10.92 3.42 -6.91
C TRP A 36 -11.31 2.66 -8.19
N ARG A 37 -11.52 3.39 -9.30
CA ARG A 37 -11.83 2.78 -10.59
C ARG A 37 -10.72 1.86 -11.07
N ARG A 38 -9.47 2.32 -10.94
CA ARG A 38 -8.30 1.55 -11.34
C ARG A 38 -8.09 0.30 -10.48
N LYS A 39 -8.32 0.40 -9.17
CA LYS A 39 -8.29 -0.74 -8.25
C LYS A 39 -9.32 -1.79 -8.66
N LEU A 40 -10.56 -1.38 -8.91
CA LEU A 40 -11.64 -2.25 -9.37
C LEU A 40 -11.35 -2.90 -10.72
N ALA A 41 -10.70 -2.18 -11.64
CA ALA A 41 -10.27 -2.74 -12.91
C ALA A 41 -9.25 -3.86 -12.69
N LEU A 42 -8.19 -3.60 -11.91
CA LEU A 42 -7.13 -4.58 -11.62
C LEU A 42 -7.61 -5.75 -10.77
N ASP A 43 -8.61 -5.57 -9.91
CA ASP A 43 -9.19 -6.68 -9.12
C ASP A 43 -9.78 -7.80 -10.01
N LYS A 44 -10.10 -7.50 -11.27
CA LYS A 44 -10.57 -8.52 -12.23
C LYS A 44 -9.46 -9.48 -12.67
N ASP A 45 -8.21 -9.02 -12.61
CA ASP A 45 -7.04 -9.73 -13.12
C ASP A 45 -6.21 -10.37 -11.99
N VAL A 46 -6.51 -10.00 -10.74
CA VAL A 46 -5.86 -10.55 -9.56
C VAL A 46 -6.46 -11.91 -9.25
N LEU A 47 -5.62 -12.95 -9.30
CA LEU A 47 -6.02 -14.28 -8.82
C LEU A 47 -6.50 -14.20 -7.37
N PRO A 48 -7.53 -14.97 -6.96
CA PRO A 48 -8.05 -14.91 -5.59
C PRO A 48 -6.99 -15.06 -4.49
N VAL A 49 -5.96 -15.89 -4.72
CA VAL A 49 -4.82 -16.07 -3.81
C VAL A 49 -3.97 -14.81 -3.65
N LEU A 50 -3.88 -13.99 -4.70
CA LEU A 50 -3.15 -12.72 -4.71
C LEU A 50 -4.01 -11.57 -4.17
N SER A 51 -5.33 -11.73 -4.09
CA SER A 51 -6.23 -10.74 -3.51
C SER A 51 -6.01 -10.56 -2.00
N ASP A 52 -5.71 -11.64 -1.26
CA ASP A 52 -5.35 -11.55 0.16
C ASP A 52 -4.02 -10.81 0.34
N LEU A 53 -3.02 -11.12 -0.49
CA LEU A 53 -1.73 -10.43 -0.49
C LEU A 53 -1.89 -8.94 -0.80
N LYS A 54 -2.68 -8.59 -1.83
CA LYS A 54 -3.04 -7.21 -2.17
C LYS A 54 -3.76 -6.52 -1.00
N PHE A 55 -4.73 -7.17 -0.38
CA PHE A 55 -5.46 -6.63 0.77
C PHE A 55 -4.50 -6.31 1.92
N ARG A 56 -3.60 -7.22 2.27
CA ARG A 56 -2.58 -6.99 3.30
C ARG A 56 -1.66 -5.85 2.94
N LEU A 57 -1.10 -5.82 1.73
CA LEU A 57 -0.22 -4.73 1.29
C LEU A 57 -0.91 -3.35 1.32
N GLN A 58 -2.18 -3.28 0.98
CA GLN A 58 -2.93 -2.01 0.87
C GLN A 58 -3.59 -1.54 2.17
N HIS A 59 -3.99 -2.46 3.07
CA HIS A 59 -4.81 -2.14 4.24
C HIS A 59 -4.14 -2.51 5.57
N ASN A 60 -3.13 -3.38 5.54
CA ASN A 60 -2.36 -3.82 6.70
C ASN A 60 -0.88 -3.78 6.34
N SER A 61 -0.30 -2.59 6.16
CA SER A 61 1.17 -2.44 6.08
C SER A 61 1.78 -3.25 7.23
N PHE A 62 2.32 -4.42 6.89
CA PHE A 62 2.53 -5.56 7.79
C PHE A 62 3.15 -5.12 9.10
N ASP A 63 2.42 -5.18 10.21
CA ASP A 63 2.95 -4.92 11.57
C ASP A 63 3.98 -3.77 11.66
N ALA A 64 3.87 -2.75 10.79
CA ALA A 64 4.90 -1.75 10.66
C ALA A 64 4.95 -1.03 12.00
N ARG A 65 6.13 -1.02 12.63
CA ARG A 65 6.28 -0.44 13.97
C ARG A 65 6.02 1.06 14.01
N SER A 66 5.79 1.70 12.85
CA SER A 66 5.20 3.04 12.75
C SER A 66 3.89 3.19 13.54
N LYS A 67 3.07 2.13 13.64
CA LYS A 67 1.84 2.17 14.47
C LYS A 67 2.13 2.27 15.98
N TYR A 68 3.36 1.98 16.38
CA TYR A 68 3.87 2.13 17.75
C TYR A 68 4.69 3.41 17.92
N GLN A 69 4.61 4.40 17.01
CA GLN A 69 5.32 5.68 17.18
C GLN A 69 5.00 6.41 18.49
N TRP A 70 3.83 6.17 19.08
CA TRP A 70 3.46 6.64 20.42
C TRP A 70 4.24 5.95 21.57
N ARG A 71 4.94 4.85 21.28
CA ARG A 71 5.93 4.17 22.13
C ARG A 71 7.32 4.23 21.48
N PRO A 72 8.17 5.21 21.83
CA PRO A 72 9.46 5.44 21.17
C PRO A 72 10.48 4.31 21.36
N VAL A 73 10.20 3.35 22.25
CA VAL A 73 11.12 2.26 22.61
C VAL A 73 11.21 1.18 21.51
N ASP A 74 10.23 1.12 20.60
CA ASP A 74 10.15 0.03 19.61
C ASP A 74 9.68 0.50 18.22
N VAL A 75 10.44 1.45 17.64
CA VAL A 75 10.15 2.03 16.31
C VAL A 75 11.23 1.69 15.27
N GLY A 76 12.25 0.93 15.64
CA GLY A 76 13.33 0.53 14.73
C GLY A 76 12.89 -0.53 13.73
N CYS A 77 13.59 -0.62 12.60
CA CYS A 77 13.37 -1.67 11.60
C CYS A 77 13.52 -3.09 12.19
N VAL A 78 12.56 -3.98 11.91
CA VAL A 78 12.61 -5.40 12.32
C VAL A 78 13.80 -6.17 11.74
N HIS A 79 14.40 -5.65 10.67
CA HIS A 79 15.61 -6.20 10.04
C HIS A 79 16.90 -5.54 10.54
N CYS A 80 16.84 -4.83 11.68
CA CYS A 80 17.99 -4.18 12.34
C CYS A 80 18.70 -3.11 11.50
N CYS A 81 17.97 -2.45 10.59
CA CYS A 81 18.48 -1.26 9.90
C CYS A 81 18.51 -0.05 10.85
N PRO A 82 19.46 0.88 10.70
CA PRO A 82 19.51 2.12 11.49
C PRO A 82 18.49 3.15 11.00
N ALA A 83 17.23 2.73 10.85
CA ALA A 83 16.13 3.54 10.36
C ALA A 83 14.87 3.28 11.19
N ILE A 84 14.04 4.31 11.32
CA ILE A 84 12.69 4.17 11.86
C ILE A 84 11.88 3.35 10.85
N GLU A 85 11.19 2.33 11.34
CA GLU A 85 10.33 1.52 10.52
C GLU A 85 9.10 2.31 10.11
N THR A 86 9.00 2.57 8.82
CA THR A 86 7.82 3.10 8.15
C THR A 86 7.33 2.07 7.12
N PRO A 87 6.07 2.14 6.66
CA PRO A 87 5.61 1.28 5.57
C PRO A 87 6.53 1.34 4.34
N ARG A 88 6.94 2.55 3.94
CA ARG A 88 7.90 2.73 2.84
C ARG A 88 9.25 2.09 3.14
N HIS A 89 9.78 2.25 4.35
CA HIS A 89 11.05 1.62 4.71
C HIS A 89 10.94 0.10 4.66
N GLN A 90 9.95 -0.48 5.35
CA GLN A 90 9.79 -1.92 5.44
C GLN A 90 9.55 -2.59 4.08
N PHE A 91 8.84 -1.92 3.18
CA PHE A 91 8.46 -2.49 1.88
C PHE A 91 9.30 -2.02 0.70
N TRP A 92 10.09 -0.95 0.81
CA TRP A 92 10.78 -0.35 -0.34
C TRP A 92 12.23 0.00 -0.04
N ASP A 93 12.49 0.78 1.01
CA ASP A 93 13.83 1.34 1.25
C ASP A 93 14.76 0.38 2.04
N CYS A 94 14.23 -0.57 2.82
CA CYS A 94 15.01 -1.51 3.61
C CYS A 94 15.84 -2.42 2.69
N LEU A 95 17.11 -2.69 3.03
CA LEU A 95 17.98 -3.58 2.25
C LEU A 95 17.38 -4.96 2.02
N TYR A 96 16.65 -5.49 3.01
CA TYR A 96 15.96 -6.77 2.86
C TYR A 96 14.83 -6.67 1.82
N ALA A 97 14.04 -5.59 1.89
CA ALA A 97 12.99 -5.32 0.92
C ALA A 97 13.55 -5.13 -0.50
N GLN A 98 14.64 -4.37 -0.65
CA GLN A 98 15.32 -4.17 -1.93
C GLN A 98 15.80 -5.49 -2.54
N ARG A 99 16.38 -6.39 -1.71
CA ARG A 99 16.76 -7.73 -2.15
C ARG A 99 15.56 -8.55 -2.61
N LEU A 100 14.46 -8.52 -1.85
CA LEU A 100 13.24 -9.20 -2.26
C LEU A 100 12.71 -8.65 -3.58
N TRP A 101 12.62 -7.33 -3.71
CA TRP A 101 12.22 -6.67 -4.95
C TRP A 101 13.16 -7.02 -6.11
N SER A 102 14.48 -7.12 -5.90
CA SER A 102 15.40 -7.48 -6.99
C SER A 102 15.06 -8.80 -7.69
N LEU A 103 14.33 -9.70 -7.01
CA LEU A 103 13.85 -10.97 -7.58
C LEU A 103 12.58 -10.81 -8.43
N PHE A 104 11.65 -9.96 -8.01
CA PHE A 104 10.32 -9.84 -8.62
C PHE A 104 10.17 -8.63 -9.55
N LEU A 105 10.89 -7.55 -9.25
CA LEU A 105 10.82 -6.27 -9.95
C LEU A 105 11.17 -6.40 -11.44
N PRO A 106 12.19 -7.19 -11.88
CA PRO A 106 12.51 -7.31 -13.30
C PRO A 106 11.33 -7.83 -14.14
N THR A 107 10.64 -8.86 -13.64
CA THR A 107 9.47 -9.42 -14.32
C THR A 107 8.34 -8.40 -14.38
N LEU A 108 8.04 -7.72 -13.28
CA LEU A 108 7.02 -6.67 -13.25
C LEU A 108 7.39 -5.49 -14.16
N GLN A 109 8.66 -5.10 -14.17
CA GLN A 109 9.17 -3.99 -14.98
C GLN A 109 9.12 -4.29 -16.48
N SER A 110 9.28 -5.55 -16.89
CA SER A 110 9.11 -5.93 -18.31
C SER A 110 7.68 -5.68 -18.82
N ALA A 111 6.70 -5.68 -17.92
CA ALA A 111 5.31 -5.40 -18.25
C ALA A 111 4.97 -3.90 -18.21
N THR A 112 5.87 -3.04 -17.73
CA THR A 112 5.62 -1.61 -17.55
C THR A 112 6.53 -0.73 -18.42
N ALA A 113 5.98 0.32 -19.03
CA ALA A 113 6.71 1.28 -19.83
C ALA A 113 7.58 2.25 -18.98
N SER A 114 7.27 2.39 -17.69
CA SER A 114 8.00 3.20 -16.72
C SER A 114 8.46 2.36 -15.53
N PRO A 115 9.57 2.71 -14.86
CA PRO A 115 9.95 2.07 -13.61
C PRO A 115 8.84 2.20 -12.56
N LEU A 116 8.52 1.09 -11.88
CA LEU A 116 7.59 1.12 -10.75
C LEU A 116 8.17 1.95 -9.61
N SER A 117 7.51 3.07 -9.30
CA SER A 117 7.83 3.91 -8.14
C SER A 117 7.07 3.45 -6.90
N TRP A 118 7.46 3.95 -5.73
CA TRP A 118 6.75 3.66 -4.48
C TRP A 118 5.27 4.09 -4.55
N GLU A 119 5.00 5.26 -5.13
CA GLU A 119 3.65 5.78 -5.34
C GLU A 119 2.82 4.86 -6.24
N ALA A 120 3.45 4.26 -7.25
CA ALA A 120 2.81 3.28 -8.12
C ALA A 120 2.43 2.01 -7.34
N VAL A 121 3.23 1.58 -6.36
CA VAL A 121 2.90 0.43 -5.52
C VAL A 121 1.76 0.75 -4.54
N VAL A 122 1.81 1.92 -3.88
CA VAL A 122 0.82 2.31 -2.87
C VAL A 122 -0.53 2.63 -3.52
N TYR A 123 -0.53 3.41 -4.60
CA TYR A 123 -1.74 3.98 -5.19
C TYR A 123 -2.13 3.37 -6.53
N LEU A 124 -1.34 2.44 -7.06
CA LEU A 124 -1.53 1.86 -8.40
C LEU A 124 -1.54 2.94 -9.50
N MET A 125 -1.02 4.14 -9.22
CA MET A 125 -0.98 5.28 -10.14
C MET A 125 0.27 5.25 -11.01
N ASN A 126 0.22 5.89 -12.17
CA ASN A 126 1.36 6.06 -13.08
C ASN A 126 1.99 4.75 -13.60
N ILE A 127 1.34 3.60 -13.39
CA ILE A 127 1.72 2.34 -14.03
C ILE A 127 1.23 2.40 -15.48
N GLN A 128 2.16 2.47 -16.42
CA GLN A 128 1.85 2.34 -17.84
C GLN A 128 2.27 0.95 -18.28
N LEU A 129 1.35 0.13 -18.79
CA LEU A 129 1.70 -1.18 -19.30
C LEU A 129 2.36 -1.05 -20.67
N THR A 130 3.29 -1.95 -20.99
CA THR A 130 3.80 -2.06 -22.35
C THR A 130 2.67 -2.51 -23.30
N PRO A 131 2.76 -2.22 -24.61
CA PRO A 131 1.77 -2.68 -25.58
C PRO A 131 1.57 -4.20 -25.54
N SER A 132 2.66 -4.95 -25.37
CA SER A 132 2.68 -6.41 -25.27
C SER A 132 1.96 -6.93 -24.03
N ALA A 133 2.19 -6.30 -22.87
CA ALA A 133 1.48 -6.65 -21.64
C ALA A 133 -0.02 -6.30 -21.75
N SER A 134 -0.35 -5.13 -22.31
CA SER A 134 -1.74 -4.68 -22.50
C SER A 134 -2.56 -5.64 -23.39
N GLN A 135 -1.94 -6.30 -24.37
CA GLN A 135 -2.60 -7.31 -25.20
C GLN A 135 -2.91 -8.60 -24.43
N THR A 136 -2.14 -8.91 -23.39
CA THR A 136 -2.28 -10.14 -22.60
C THR A 136 -3.31 -9.98 -21.49
N VAL A 137 -3.37 -8.79 -20.87
CA VAL A 137 -4.26 -8.50 -19.72
C VAL A 137 -5.53 -7.74 -20.14
N GLY A 138 -5.55 -7.17 -21.35
CA GLY A 138 -6.65 -6.34 -21.87
C GLY A 138 -6.48 -4.85 -21.53
N PRO A 139 -7.28 -3.96 -22.16
CA PRO A 139 -7.20 -2.53 -21.88
C PRO A 139 -7.80 -2.21 -20.49
N HIS A 140 -6.96 -1.75 -19.56
CA HIS A 140 -7.40 -1.20 -18.27
C HIS A 140 -7.41 0.34 -18.35
N ASN A 141 -8.59 0.93 -18.54
CA ASN A 141 -8.83 2.38 -18.46
C ASN A 141 -9.07 2.83 -17.01
#